data_AF-A0A9D8T918-F1
#
_entry.id   AF-A0A9D8T918-F1
#
_cell.length_a   1.000
_cell.length_b   1.000
_cell.length_c   1.000
_cell.angle_alpha   90.00
_cell.angle_beta   90.00
_cell.angle_gamma   90.00
#
_symmetry.space_group_name_H-M   'P 1'
#
loop_
_entity.id
_entity.type
_entity.pdbx_description
1 polymer ?
#
loop_
_entity_poly.entity_id
_entity_poly.type
_entity_poly.pdbx_seq_one_letter_code
_entity_poly.pdbx_strand_id
1 'polypeptide(L)'
;MIGNGDQKTCSLGENRARYTNGAVTGMMLMADNFSLNDKSGCGDAKLSRQRAYQIMLNKDINEMADMGKSFRPVYGYKEYNGYADGAESFVMYHSERYLYVDIINYRGSELKGKLPLELLDIQTGAFSEVKELWSGTIINIENEALPYQVAAKDACVYRFDKQKVSAIVKEEKQGDIAVLSRIEDGNICIQSTLPIKSIDVLSATGALNASHKLDGQNSFCITQAPKPCIARIIYENGVRETHKIP
;
A
#
# COMPACT_ATOMS: atom_id res chain seq x y z
N MET A 1 1.57 21.57 -16.57
CA MET A 1 1.85 23.00 -16.37
C MET A 1 1.95 23.68 -17.73
N ILE A 2 1.55 24.94 -17.82
CA ILE A 2 1.48 25.74 -19.05
C ILE A 2 2.79 26.52 -19.21
N GLY A 3 3.82 25.86 -19.75
CA GLY A 3 5.05 26.56 -20.10
C GLY A 3 4.94 27.37 -21.40
N ASN A 4 6.10 27.65 -21.98
CA ASN A 4 6.22 28.35 -23.27
C ASN A 4 5.99 27.40 -24.45
N GLY A 5 5.64 27.96 -25.62
CA GLY A 5 5.58 27.23 -26.88
C GLY A 5 4.49 26.16 -26.93
N ASP A 6 4.90 24.93 -27.24
CA ASP A 6 4.06 23.73 -27.36
C ASP A 6 3.33 23.38 -26.06
N GLN A 7 3.82 23.83 -24.91
CA GLN A 7 3.17 23.59 -23.62
C GLN A 7 1.86 24.37 -23.42
N LYS A 8 1.58 25.38 -24.26
CA LYS A 8 0.29 26.11 -24.25
C LYS A 8 -0.90 25.21 -24.62
N THR A 9 -0.67 24.19 -25.46
CA THR A 9 -1.70 23.26 -25.91
C THR A 9 -1.79 22.00 -25.07
N CYS A 10 -0.95 21.86 -24.02
CA CYS A 10 -0.99 20.69 -23.17
C CYS A 10 -2.39 20.47 -22.59
N SER A 11 -2.88 19.23 -22.61
CA SER A 11 -4.18 18.90 -22.05
C SER A 11 -4.15 18.91 -20.51
N LEU A 12 -5.33 18.84 -19.88
CA LEU A 12 -5.40 18.62 -18.43
C LEU A 12 -4.84 17.25 -18.04
N GLY A 13 -5.05 16.23 -18.89
CA GLY A 13 -4.51 14.89 -18.66
C GLY A 13 -2.98 14.88 -18.69
N GLU A 14 -2.37 15.58 -19.65
CA GLU A 14 -0.90 15.67 -19.73
C GLU A 14 -0.33 16.36 -18.48
N ASN A 15 -1.07 17.30 -17.89
CA ASN A 15 -0.66 17.93 -16.64
C ASN A 15 -0.81 16.99 -15.43
N ARG A 16 -1.90 16.20 -15.35
CA ARG A 16 -2.07 15.19 -14.30
C ARG A 16 -0.99 14.13 -14.39
N ALA A 17 -0.66 13.66 -15.59
CA ALA A 17 0.43 12.70 -15.79
C ALA A 17 1.77 13.24 -15.28
N ARG A 18 2.12 14.48 -15.61
CA ARG A 18 3.36 15.12 -15.11
C ARG A 18 3.35 15.31 -13.59
N TYR A 19 2.22 15.74 -13.03
CA TYR A 19 2.09 15.96 -11.59
C TYR A 19 2.19 14.65 -10.82
N THR A 20 1.49 13.62 -11.29
CA THR A 20 1.55 12.25 -10.76
C THR A 20 2.97 11.71 -10.84
N ASN A 21 3.66 11.88 -11.97
CA ASN A 21 5.05 11.42 -12.13
C ASN A 21 6.03 12.07 -11.13
N GLY A 22 5.83 13.35 -10.80
CA GLY A 22 6.59 14.00 -9.72
C GLY A 22 6.25 13.42 -8.34
N ALA A 23 4.95 13.20 -8.08
CA ALA A 23 4.50 12.67 -6.80
C ALA A 23 5.06 11.27 -6.53
N VAL A 24 5.01 10.37 -7.52
CA VAL A 24 5.50 8.99 -7.39
C VAL A 24 7.02 8.86 -7.36
N THR A 25 7.76 9.89 -7.77
CA THR A 25 9.23 9.90 -7.64
C THR A 25 9.68 10.43 -6.27
N GLY A 26 8.76 10.98 -5.48
CA GLY A 26 9.03 11.59 -4.18
C GLY A 26 9.59 13.01 -4.26
N MET A 27 9.51 13.65 -5.43
CA MET A 27 10.03 15.00 -5.64
C MET A 27 9.11 15.82 -6.54
N MET A 28 8.63 16.95 -6.00
CA MET A 28 7.77 17.89 -6.70
C MET A 28 8.49 19.22 -6.93
N LEU A 29 8.66 19.60 -8.20
CA LEU A 29 9.16 20.91 -8.60
C LEU A 29 8.11 21.60 -9.46
N MET A 30 7.66 22.76 -9.00
CA MET A 30 6.64 23.55 -9.69
C MET A 30 7.28 24.78 -10.31
N ALA A 31 7.30 24.84 -11.64
CA ALA A 31 8.00 25.87 -12.40
C ALA A 31 7.06 26.65 -13.34
N ASP A 32 5.76 26.73 -13.02
CA ASP A 32 4.78 27.49 -13.81
C ASP A 32 4.78 28.98 -13.48
N ASN A 33 4.20 29.78 -14.37
CA ASN A 33 4.03 31.22 -14.14
C ASN A 33 2.75 31.51 -13.35
N PHE A 34 2.89 31.66 -12.03
CA PHE A 34 1.75 32.01 -11.15
C PHE A 34 1.56 33.52 -10.94
N SER A 35 2.31 34.37 -11.62
CA SER A 35 2.31 35.82 -11.43
C SER A 35 0.93 36.43 -11.70
N LEU A 36 0.39 37.19 -10.75
CA LEU A 36 -0.91 37.86 -10.92
C LEU A 36 -0.91 38.87 -12.08
N ASN A 37 0.21 39.56 -12.24
CA ASN A 37 0.42 40.62 -13.22
C ASN A 37 1.68 40.32 -14.04
N ASP A 38 1.59 39.35 -14.95
CA ASP A 38 2.68 39.06 -15.88
C ASP A 38 2.65 40.04 -17.08
N LYS A 39 3.80 40.65 -17.36
CA LYS A 39 4.03 41.56 -18.49
C LYS A 39 5.11 41.05 -19.46
N SER A 40 5.68 39.88 -19.20
CA SER A 40 6.77 39.30 -20.01
C SER A 40 6.29 38.79 -21.37
N GLY A 41 5.01 38.46 -21.50
CA GLY A 41 4.46 37.80 -22.69
C GLY A 41 4.84 36.32 -22.80
N CYS A 42 5.50 35.76 -21.78
CA CYS A 42 5.91 34.37 -21.72
C CYS A 42 4.91 33.52 -20.91
N GLY A 43 4.39 32.47 -21.53
CA GLY A 43 3.41 31.56 -20.95
C GLY A 43 1.99 32.11 -20.98
N ASP A 44 1.13 31.56 -20.13
CA ASP A 44 -0.21 32.07 -19.85
C ASP A 44 -0.44 31.98 -18.34
N ALA A 45 -0.11 33.06 -17.63
CA ALA A 45 -0.16 33.06 -16.17
C ALA A 45 -1.57 32.81 -15.62
N LYS A 46 -2.61 33.26 -16.33
CA LYS A 46 -4.00 33.06 -15.93
C LYS A 46 -4.38 31.59 -16.04
N LEU A 47 -4.11 30.95 -17.18
CA LEU A 47 -4.40 29.53 -17.38
C LEU A 47 -3.55 28.64 -16.46
N SER A 48 -2.30 29.02 -16.22
CA SER A 48 -1.38 28.35 -15.30
C SER A 48 -1.96 28.29 -13.89
N ARG A 49 -2.45 29.43 -13.37
CA ARG A 49 -3.15 29.48 -12.08
C ARG A 49 -4.43 28.64 -12.10
N GLN A 50 -5.26 28.74 -13.13
CA GLN A 50 -6.50 27.95 -13.23
C GLN A 50 -6.21 26.43 -13.16
N ARG A 51 -5.18 25.97 -13.87
CA ARG A 51 -4.74 24.57 -13.83
C ARG A 51 -4.13 24.19 -12.49
N ALA A 52 -3.38 25.09 -11.86
CA ALA A 52 -2.86 24.88 -10.52
C ALA A 52 -3.99 24.63 -9.52
N TYR A 53 -5.07 25.42 -9.56
CA TYR A 53 -6.24 25.19 -8.71
C TYR A 53 -6.89 23.82 -8.95
N GLN A 54 -6.96 23.36 -10.20
CA GLN A 54 -7.59 22.07 -10.53
C GLN A 54 -6.72 20.85 -10.20
N ILE A 55 -5.40 21.00 -10.28
CA ILE A 55 -4.47 19.85 -10.21
C ILE A 55 -3.73 19.85 -8.88
N MET A 56 -3.12 20.97 -8.51
CA MET A 56 -2.20 21.07 -7.38
C MET A 56 -2.90 21.18 -6.03
N LEU A 57 -4.22 21.37 -6.02
CA LEU A 57 -5.01 21.41 -4.78
C LEU A 57 -5.80 20.12 -4.56
N ASN A 58 -5.56 19.07 -5.35
CA ASN A 58 -6.15 17.77 -5.07
C ASN A 58 -5.54 17.22 -3.77
N LYS A 59 -6.35 17.23 -2.70
CA LYS A 59 -5.93 16.82 -1.36
C LYS A 59 -5.40 15.38 -1.33
N ASP A 60 -6.09 14.44 -2.00
CA ASP A 60 -5.72 13.03 -1.94
C ASP A 60 -4.37 12.77 -2.65
N ILE A 61 -4.14 13.43 -3.78
CA ILE A 61 -2.84 13.36 -4.50
C ILE A 61 -1.74 14.03 -3.67
N ASN A 62 -2.01 15.17 -3.06
CA ASN A 62 -1.02 15.88 -2.24
C ASN A 62 -0.66 15.07 -0.99
N GLU A 63 -1.62 14.42 -0.33
CA GLU A 63 -1.36 13.53 0.81
C GLU A 63 -0.45 12.36 0.41
N MET A 64 -0.66 11.80 -0.79
CA MET A 64 0.26 10.79 -1.34
C MET A 64 1.66 11.37 -1.60
N ALA A 65 1.75 12.55 -2.23
CA ALA A 65 3.02 13.20 -2.58
C ALA A 65 3.83 13.61 -1.34
N ASP A 66 3.17 14.04 -0.26
CA ASP A 66 3.78 14.47 1.00
C ASP A 66 4.55 13.34 1.70
N MET A 67 4.28 12.08 1.37
CA MET A 67 5.10 10.95 1.84
C MET A 67 6.56 11.06 1.39
N GLY A 68 6.82 11.72 0.24
CA GLY A 68 8.17 11.92 -0.29
C GLY A 68 8.88 10.62 -0.62
N LYS A 69 8.14 9.61 -1.08
CA LYS A 69 8.66 8.26 -1.37
C LYS A 69 8.60 7.96 -2.85
N SER A 70 9.63 7.27 -3.35
CA SER A 70 9.65 6.74 -4.70
C SER A 70 8.86 5.43 -4.78
N PHE A 71 8.01 5.31 -5.79
CA PHE A 71 7.21 4.13 -6.05
C PHE A 71 8.03 3.14 -6.88
N ARG A 72 7.74 1.84 -6.73
CA ARG A 72 8.40 0.78 -7.50
C ARG A 72 7.55 0.39 -8.72
N PRO A 73 8.15 -0.02 -9.84
CA PRO A 73 7.45 -0.67 -10.94
C PRO A 73 6.61 -1.87 -10.47
N VAL A 74 5.40 -2.03 -11.01
CA VAL A 74 4.57 -3.21 -10.77
C VAL A 74 5.15 -4.43 -11.49
N TYR A 75 5.50 -4.29 -12.77
CA TYR A 75 6.01 -5.41 -13.57
C TYR A 75 7.52 -5.63 -13.39
N GLY A 76 8.25 -4.61 -12.94
CA GLY A 76 9.69 -4.69 -12.73
C GLY A 76 10.42 -5.14 -14.00
N TYR A 77 11.25 -6.18 -13.89
CA TYR A 77 12.01 -6.72 -15.02
C TYR A 77 11.15 -7.36 -16.12
N LYS A 78 9.88 -7.68 -15.84
CA LYS A 78 9.00 -8.38 -16.80
C LYS A 78 8.47 -7.44 -17.88
N GLU A 79 8.57 -6.12 -17.67
CA GLU A 79 8.12 -5.03 -18.55
C GLU A 79 6.64 -5.14 -18.94
N TYR A 80 5.82 -4.11 -18.67
CA TYR A 80 4.39 -4.15 -19.02
C TYR A 80 4.12 -4.48 -20.50
N ASN A 81 5.00 -4.04 -21.40
CA ASN A 81 4.81 -4.13 -22.85
C ASN A 81 5.75 -5.13 -23.55
N GLY A 82 6.67 -5.77 -22.81
CA GLY A 82 7.76 -6.56 -23.41
C GLY A 82 8.73 -5.75 -24.29
N TYR A 83 8.86 -4.44 -24.03
CA TYR A 83 9.83 -3.56 -24.68
C TYR A 83 10.69 -2.86 -23.62
N ALA A 84 12.01 -3.06 -23.73
CA ALA A 84 12.99 -2.60 -22.74
C ALA A 84 13.28 -1.09 -22.77
N ASP A 85 12.78 -0.37 -23.77
CA ASP A 85 12.98 1.06 -23.98
C ASP A 85 11.76 1.91 -23.59
N GLY A 86 10.69 1.28 -23.09
CA GLY A 86 9.48 1.96 -22.64
C GLY A 86 9.58 2.50 -21.22
N ALA A 87 9.02 3.69 -20.98
CA ALA A 87 8.75 4.14 -19.61
C ALA A 87 7.72 3.20 -18.95
N GLU A 88 7.96 2.85 -17.68
CA GLU A 88 7.00 2.06 -16.90
C GLU A 88 5.70 2.86 -16.71
N SER A 89 4.59 2.23 -17.02
CA SER A 89 3.25 2.82 -16.90
C SER A 89 2.61 2.49 -15.56
N PHE A 90 3.03 1.43 -14.88
CA PHE A 90 2.42 0.93 -13.65
C PHE A 90 3.43 0.95 -12.52
N VAL A 91 3.22 1.82 -11.54
CA VAL A 91 4.05 1.90 -10.35
C VAL A 91 3.19 1.79 -9.10
N MET A 92 3.77 1.31 -8.01
CA MET A 92 3.07 1.09 -6.76
C MET A 92 3.92 1.41 -5.53
N TYR A 93 3.25 1.67 -4.42
CA TYR A 93 3.87 1.85 -3.13
C TYR A 93 3.00 1.29 -2.00
N HIS A 94 3.60 0.46 -1.16
CA HIS A 94 2.98 0.00 0.08
C HIS A 94 3.43 0.90 1.24
N SER A 95 2.47 1.54 1.90
CA SER A 95 2.63 2.02 3.27
C SER A 95 1.94 1.04 4.24
N GLU A 96 2.01 1.32 5.54
CA GLU A 96 1.28 0.54 6.55
C GLU A 96 -0.23 0.57 6.31
N ARG A 97 -0.78 1.76 6.03
CA ARG A 97 -2.24 1.97 5.87
C ARG A 97 -2.73 1.81 4.43
N TYR A 98 -1.88 2.06 3.45
CA TYR A 98 -2.30 2.18 2.07
C TYR A 98 -1.46 1.32 1.14
N LEU A 99 -2.10 0.89 0.05
CA LEU A 99 -1.41 0.57 -1.18
C LEU A 99 -1.82 1.63 -2.21
N TYR A 100 -0.84 2.32 -2.78
CA TYR A 100 -1.04 3.22 -3.90
C TYR A 100 -0.62 2.54 -5.20
N VAL A 101 -1.41 2.70 -6.24
CA VAL A 101 -1.15 2.18 -7.59
C VAL A 101 -1.37 3.30 -8.59
N ASP A 102 -0.32 3.69 -9.29
CA ASP A 102 -0.34 4.72 -10.31
C ASP A 102 -0.25 4.11 -11.69
N ILE A 103 -1.13 4.59 -12.58
CA ILE A 103 -1.16 4.18 -13.98
C ILE A 103 -1.03 5.42 -14.86
N ILE A 104 0.12 5.56 -15.50
CA ILE A 104 0.44 6.69 -16.38
C ILE A 104 0.42 6.22 -17.83
N ASN A 105 -0.49 6.80 -18.62
CA ASN A 105 -0.61 6.50 -20.04
C ASN A 105 0.20 7.51 -20.86
N TYR A 106 1.34 7.09 -21.41
CA TYR A 106 2.17 7.93 -22.29
C TYR A 106 1.70 7.94 -23.75
N ARG A 107 0.69 7.13 -24.10
CA ARG A 107 0.23 6.94 -25.49
C ARG A 107 -0.78 8.01 -25.89
N GLY A 108 -0.89 8.25 -27.20
CA GLY A 108 -1.91 9.12 -27.80
C GLY A 108 -3.31 8.50 -27.86
N SER A 109 -3.48 7.27 -27.40
CA SER A 109 -4.75 6.54 -27.33
C SER A 109 -5.04 6.10 -25.90
N GLU A 110 -6.28 5.70 -25.63
CA GLU A 110 -6.70 5.15 -24.33
C GLU A 110 -5.89 3.90 -23.95
N LEU A 111 -5.56 3.79 -22.66
CA LEU A 111 -4.96 2.63 -22.01
C LEU A 111 -5.98 2.04 -21.04
N LYS A 112 -6.43 0.81 -21.27
CA LYS A 112 -7.42 0.14 -20.42
C LYS A 112 -7.16 -1.34 -20.24
N GLY A 113 -7.67 -1.89 -19.14
CA GLY A 113 -7.52 -3.30 -18.84
C GLY A 113 -7.90 -3.62 -17.40
N LYS A 114 -7.36 -4.74 -16.92
CA LYS A 114 -7.47 -5.20 -15.54
C LYS A 114 -6.08 -5.53 -15.04
N LEU A 115 -5.73 -5.02 -13.87
CA LEU A 115 -4.45 -5.27 -13.21
C LEU A 115 -4.68 -6.29 -12.09
N PRO A 116 -4.17 -7.53 -12.22
CA PRO A 116 -4.34 -8.57 -11.21
C PRO A 116 -3.80 -8.13 -9.84
N LEU A 117 -4.56 -8.41 -8.76
CA LEU A 117 -4.14 -8.07 -7.40
C LEU A 117 -2.87 -8.82 -6.97
N GLU A 118 -2.62 -10.01 -7.52
CA GLU A 118 -1.38 -10.76 -7.28
C GLU A 118 -0.12 -9.97 -7.66
N LEU A 119 -0.18 -9.14 -8.72
CA LEU A 119 0.95 -8.30 -9.13
C LEU A 119 1.15 -7.10 -8.19
N LEU A 120 0.13 -6.79 -7.38
CA LEU A 120 0.10 -5.71 -6.41
C LEU A 120 0.43 -6.20 -4.99
N ASP A 121 0.81 -7.47 -4.83
CA ASP A 121 1.10 -8.09 -3.52
C ASP A 121 -0.03 -7.86 -2.50
N ILE A 122 -1.30 -7.91 -2.94
CA ILE A 122 -2.49 -7.73 -2.09
C ILE A 122 -3.54 -8.79 -2.40
N GLN A 123 -4.28 -9.22 -1.39
CA GLN A 123 -5.33 -10.22 -1.52
C GLN A 123 -6.72 -9.60 -1.40
N THR A 124 -7.71 -10.25 -2.00
CA THR A 124 -9.12 -9.95 -1.80
C THR A 124 -9.44 -9.99 -0.30
N GLY A 125 -10.06 -8.91 0.23
CA GLY A 125 -10.39 -8.78 1.65
C GLY A 125 -9.32 -8.11 2.53
N ALA A 126 -8.10 -7.88 2.04
CA ALA A 126 -7.05 -7.15 2.77
C ALA A 126 -7.25 -5.61 2.74
N PHE A 127 -8.30 -5.11 2.10
CA PHE A 127 -8.64 -3.71 1.96
C PHE A 127 -10.15 -3.49 2.07
N SER A 128 -10.56 -2.32 2.52
CA SER A 128 -11.99 -1.97 2.72
C SER A 128 -12.55 -1.15 1.58
N GLU A 129 -11.71 -0.37 0.92
CA GLU A 129 -12.11 0.55 -0.14
C GLU A 129 -10.96 0.71 -1.14
N VAL A 130 -11.30 0.93 -2.39
CA VAL A 130 -10.38 1.38 -3.42
C VAL A 130 -10.93 2.68 -4.01
N LYS A 131 -10.13 3.74 -3.99
CA LYS A 131 -10.53 5.06 -4.50
C LYS A 131 -9.57 5.51 -5.61
N GLU A 132 -10.11 5.98 -6.73
CA GLU A 132 -9.34 6.70 -7.75
C GLU A 132 -9.24 8.17 -7.33
N LEU A 133 -8.02 8.66 -7.09
CA LEU A 133 -7.77 9.91 -6.35
C LEU A 133 -7.97 11.17 -7.21
N TRP A 134 -7.81 11.10 -8.54
CA TRP A 134 -8.03 12.28 -9.38
C TRP A 134 -9.52 12.62 -9.53
N SER A 135 -10.38 11.61 -9.69
CA SER A 135 -11.83 11.76 -9.84
C SER A 135 -12.59 11.66 -8.51
N GLY A 136 -11.99 11.03 -7.50
CA GLY A 136 -12.64 10.71 -6.23
C GLY A 136 -13.56 9.48 -6.30
N THR A 137 -13.59 8.76 -7.41
CA THR A 137 -14.50 7.63 -7.65
C THR A 137 -14.10 6.41 -6.81
N ILE A 138 -15.07 5.77 -6.16
CA ILE A 138 -14.86 4.47 -5.51
C ILE A 138 -14.92 3.36 -6.56
N ILE A 139 -13.92 2.49 -6.55
CA ILE A 139 -13.72 1.43 -7.52
C ILE A 139 -14.10 0.09 -6.91
N ASN A 140 -14.96 -0.64 -7.61
CA ASN A 140 -15.31 -2.01 -7.24
C ASN A 140 -14.27 -2.97 -7.82
N ILE A 141 -13.71 -3.81 -6.96
CA ILE A 141 -12.79 -4.88 -7.36
C ILE A 141 -13.60 -6.14 -7.64
N GLU A 142 -13.48 -6.66 -8.86
CA GLU A 142 -14.13 -7.88 -9.29
C GLU A 142 -13.10 -8.85 -9.88
N ASN A 143 -13.28 -10.15 -9.62
CA ASN A 143 -12.40 -11.20 -10.14
C ASN A 143 -10.91 -10.94 -9.82
N GLU A 144 -10.64 -10.48 -8.60
CA GLU A 144 -9.28 -10.27 -8.07
C GLU A 144 -8.40 -9.37 -8.95
N ALA A 145 -8.99 -8.36 -9.59
CA ALA A 145 -8.25 -7.42 -10.42
C ALA A 145 -8.81 -5.99 -10.31
N LEU A 146 -7.90 -5.02 -10.34
CA LEU A 146 -8.19 -3.60 -10.42
C LEU A 146 -8.55 -3.23 -11.87
N PRO A 147 -9.80 -2.85 -12.19
CA PRO A 147 -10.11 -2.31 -13.51
C PRO A 147 -9.46 -0.94 -13.68
N TYR A 148 -8.90 -0.67 -14.86
CA TYR A 148 -8.36 0.65 -15.19
C TYR A 148 -8.76 1.09 -16.60
N GLN A 149 -8.98 2.39 -16.73
CA GLN A 149 -9.18 3.07 -17.99
C GLN A 149 -8.60 4.49 -17.87
N VAL A 150 -7.50 4.72 -18.59
CA VAL A 150 -6.73 5.97 -18.56
C VAL A 150 -6.79 6.58 -19.95
N ALA A 151 -7.30 7.82 -20.02
CA ALA A 151 -7.37 8.56 -21.28
C ALA A 151 -5.98 8.75 -21.92
N ALA A 152 -5.96 9.12 -23.20
CA ALA A 152 -4.71 9.42 -23.90
C ALA A 152 -3.91 10.49 -23.15
N LYS A 153 -2.63 10.19 -22.90
CA LYS A 153 -1.67 11.09 -22.25
C LYS A 153 -2.11 11.58 -20.86
N ASP A 154 -2.65 10.69 -20.04
CA ASP A 154 -3.24 10.99 -18.73
C ASP A 154 -2.73 10.04 -17.64
N ALA A 155 -3.18 10.23 -16.40
CA ALA A 155 -2.89 9.35 -15.28
C ALA A 155 -4.11 9.10 -14.39
N CYS A 156 -4.14 7.91 -13.78
CA CYS A 156 -5.04 7.55 -12.69
C CYS A 156 -4.21 7.07 -11.49
N VAL A 157 -4.66 7.42 -10.29
CA VAL A 157 -4.02 7.00 -9.03
C VAL A 157 -5.05 6.28 -8.20
N TYR A 158 -4.79 5.04 -7.81
CA TYR A 158 -5.69 4.24 -7.00
C TYR A 158 -5.10 4.09 -5.60
N ARG A 159 -5.91 4.35 -4.57
CA ARG A 159 -5.57 4.08 -3.18
C ARG A 159 -6.44 2.96 -2.65
N PHE A 160 -5.81 1.88 -2.24
CA PHE A 160 -6.42 0.83 -1.45
C PHE A 160 -6.27 1.21 0.03
N ASP A 161 -7.39 1.46 0.69
CA ASP A 161 -7.43 1.56 2.16
C ASP A 161 -7.28 0.15 2.72
N LYS A 162 -6.06 -0.20 3.16
CA LYS A 162 -5.80 -1.51 3.73
C LYS A 162 -6.65 -1.65 4.98
N GLN A 163 -7.36 -2.76 5.08
CA GLN A 163 -7.89 -3.13 6.37
C GLN A 163 -6.70 -3.33 7.28
N LYS A 164 -6.82 -2.90 8.53
CA LYS A 164 -5.89 -3.35 9.55
C LYS A 164 -6.03 -4.86 9.63
N VAL A 165 -5.22 -5.56 8.83
CA VAL A 165 -4.92 -6.95 9.06
C VAL A 165 -4.18 -6.88 10.37
N SER A 166 -4.86 -7.22 11.48
CA SER A 166 -4.20 -7.56 12.73
C SER A 166 -3.08 -8.52 12.34
N ALA A 167 -1.83 -8.03 12.34
CA ALA A 167 -0.73 -8.72 11.70
C ALA A 167 -0.69 -10.16 12.23
N ILE A 168 -1.01 -11.13 11.37
CA ILE A 168 -0.79 -12.53 11.68
C ILE A 168 0.58 -12.83 11.09
N VAL A 169 1.65 -12.60 11.85
CA VAL A 169 2.90 -13.30 11.58
C VAL A 169 2.62 -14.76 11.90
N LYS A 170 2.21 -15.55 10.90
CA LYS A 170 2.11 -17.00 11.04
C LYS A 170 3.53 -17.55 11.07
N GLU A 171 4.02 -17.89 12.26
CA GLU A 171 5.10 -18.88 12.35
C GLU A 171 4.44 -20.26 12.34
N GLU A 172 4.29 -20.84 11.15
CA GLU A 172 4.00 -22.27 10.99
C GLU A 172 5.30 -22.95 10.57
N LYS A 173 5.82 -23.87 11.39
CA LYS A 173 6.69 -24.93 10.88
C LYS A 173 5.83 -26.13 10.54
N GLN A 174 6.26 -26.88 9.52
CA GLN A 174 5.56 -28.08 9.09
C GLN A 174 5.51 -29.10 10.24
N GLY A 175 4.33 -29.33 10.80
CA GLY A 175 4.09 -30.25 11.92
C GLY A 175 3.69 -29.58 13.25
N ASP A 176 3.65 -28.25 13.31
CA ASP A 176 3.23 -27.51 14.50
C ASP A 176 1.73 -27.68 14.78
N ILE A 177 1.36 -27.83 16.07
CA ILE A 177 -0.03 -28.06 16.51
C ILE A 177 -0.76 -26.74 16.73
N ALA A 178 0.00 -25.71 17.11
CA ALA A 178 -0.47 -24.35 17.29
C ALA A 178 0.15 -23.36 16.30
N VAL A 179 -0.68 -22.45 15.82
CA VAL A 179 -0.29 -21.27 15.04
C VAL A 179 -0.21 -20.08 15.99
N LEU A 180 0.95 -19.43 16.00
CA LEU A 180 1.14 -18.18 16.74
C LEU A 180 0.97 -17.00 15.79
N SER A 181 0.39 -15.94 16.33
CA SER A 181 0.17 -14.68 15.65
C SER A 181 0.55 -13.54 16.58
N ARG A 182 1.42 -12.63 16.13
CA ARG A 182 1.85 -11.49 16.91
C ARG A 182 1.21 -10.20 16.38
N ILE A 183 0.50 -9.51 17.26
CA ILE A 183 -0.22 -8.27 16.95
C ILE A 183 0.68 -7.07 17.33
N GLU A 184 0.56 -5.96 16.58
CA GLU A 184 1.38 -4.74 16.71
C GLU A 184 1.44 -4.17 18.15
N ASP A 185 0.38 -4.36 18.96
CA ASP A 185 0.31 -3.91 20.36
C ASP A 185 1.21 -4.70 21.33
N GLY A 186 2.02 -5.64 20.83
CA GLY A 186 2.83 -6.54 21.66
C GLY A 186 2.03 -7.71 22.24
N ASN A 187 0.81 -7.92 21.75
CA ASN A 187 -0.01 -9.06 22.11
C ASN A 187 0.35 -10.28 21.26
N ILE A 188 0.30 -11.46 21.86
CA ILE A 188 0.54 -12.73 21.18
C ILE A 188 -0.75 -13.52 21.25
N CYS A 189 -1.35 -13.82 20.09
CA CYS A 189 -2.50 -14.69 19.99
C CYS A 189 -2.07 -16.07 19.49
N ILE A 190 -2.56 -17.09 20.17
CA ILE A 190 -2.22 -18.50 19.99
C ILE A 190 -3.51 -19.19 19.58
N GLN A 191 -3.46 -19.96 18.49
CA GLN A 191 -4.56 -20.80 18.03
C GLN A 191 -4.05 -22.23 17.86
N SER A 192 -4.77 -23.21 18.38
CA SER A 192 -4.35 -24.61 18.40
C SER A 192 -5.46 -25.53 17.88
N THR A 193 -5.05 -26.59 17.20
CA THR A 193 -5.93 -27.69 16.81
C THR A 193 -6.23 -28.64 17.98
N LEU A 194 -5.42 -28.63 19.04
CA LEU A 194 -5.64 -29.39 20.27
C LEU A 194 -6.01 -28.50 21.47
N PRO A 195 -6.84 -29.00 22.41
CA PRO A 195 -7.13 -28.33 23.67
C PRO A 195 -5.86 -28.00 24.47
N ILE A 196 -5.72 -26.73 24.87
CA ILE A 196 -4.55 -26.24 25.60
C ILE A 196 -4.86 -26.29 27.10
N LYS A 197 -3.95 -26.92 27.86
CA LYS A 197 -4.00 -26.94 29.33
C LYS A 197 -3.46 -25.64 29.91
N SER A 198 -2.27 -25.24 29.47
CA SER A 198 -1.63 -24.01 29.94
C SER A 198 -0.57 -23.49 28.97
N ILE A 199 -0.23 -22.22 29.12
CA ILE A 199 0.81 -21.53 28.36
C ILE A 199 1.75 -20.87 29.33
N ASP A 200 3.03 -21.25 29.26
CA ASP A 200 4.10 -20.63 30.02
C ASP A 200 4.82 -19.61 29.15
N VAL A 201 4.95 -18.38 29.66
CA VAL A 201 5.76 -17.32 29.06
C VAL A 201 7.09 -17.27 29.78
N LEU A 202 8.15 -17.58 29.06
CA LEU A 202 9.52 -17.63 29.55
C LEU A 202 10.30 -16.44 28.98
N SER A 203 11.24 -15.90 29.75
CA SER A 203 12.26 -14.98 29.26
C SER A 203 13.17 -15.66 28.22
N ALA A 204 13.92 -14.85 27.46
CA ALA A 204 14.91 -15.36 26.50
C ALA A 204 15.99 -16.25 27.13
N THR A 205 16.24 -16.11 28.44
CA THR A 205 17.18 -16.94 29.22
C THR A 205 16.52 -18.19 29.83
N GLY A 206 15.22 -18.41 29.58
CA GLY A 206 14.48 -19.59 30.03
C GLY A 206 13.85 -19.48 31.42
N ALA A 207 13.92 -18.32 32.09
CA ALA A 207 13.23 -18.10 33.37
C ALA A 207 11.72 -17.89 33.15
N LEU A 208 10.87 -18.48 34.00
CA LEU A 208 9.41 -18.35 33.91
C LEU A 208 8.97 -16.96 34.35
N ASN A 209 8.30 -16.23 33.44
CA ASN A 209 7.73 -14.92 33.72
C ASN A 209 6.26 -15.02 34.12
N ALA A 210 5.48 -15.81 33.39
CA ALA A 210 4.05 -15.98 33.65
C ALA A 210 3.56 -17.37 33.20
N SER A 211 2.47 -17.84 33.79
CA SER A 211 1.76 -19.04 33.35
C SER A 211 0.26 -18.77 33.31
N HIS A 212 -0.36 -19.11 32.19
CA HIS A 212 -1.80 -18.93 31.96
C HIS A 212 -2.44 -20.32 31.84
N LYS A 213 -3.44 -20.60 32.66
CA LYS A 213 -4.25 -21.83 32.54
C LYS A 213 -5.42 -21.57 31.60
N LEU A 214 -5.66 -22.52 30.71
CA LEU A 214 -6.65 -22.39 29.63
C LEU A 214 -7.75 -23.45 29.71
N ASP A 215 -7.63 -24.44 30.58
CA ASP A 215 -8.64 -25.47 30.88
C ASP A 215 -9.30 -26.08 29.61
N GLY A 216 -8.47 -26.34 28.59
CA GLY A 216 -8.89 -26.96 27.33
C GLY A 216 -9.30 -25.98 26.22
N GLN A 217 -9.14 -24.67 26.39
CA GLN A 217 -9.38 -23.72 25.30
C GLN A 217 -8.39 -23.91 24.14
N ASN A 218 -8.87 -23.72 22.91
CA ASN A 218 -8.07 -23.84 21.68
C ASN A 218 -7.45 -22.52 21.23
N SER A 219 -7.76 -21.40 21.88
CA SER A 219 -7.16 -20.11 21.56
C SER A 219 -6.98 -19.25 22.80
N PHE A 220 -5.97 -18.38 22.76
CA PHE A 220 -5.68 -17.45 23.85
C PHE A 220 -4.81 -16.30 23.37
N CYS A 221 -5.00 -15.11 23.94
CA CYS A 221 -4.17 -13.96 23.65
C CYS A 221 -3.48 -13.47 24.93
N ILE A 222 -2.16 -13.43 24.90
CA ILE A 222 -1.32 -12.83 25.93
C ILE A 222 -1.23 -11.34 25.62
N THR A 223 -1.62 -10.48 26.56
CA THR A 223 -1.49 -9.04 26.44
C THR A 223 -0.14 -8.55 26.97
N GLN A 224 0.46 -7.56 26.30
CA GLN A 224 1.74 -6.95 26.71
C GLN A 224 2.87 -7.96 27.00
N ALA A 225 3.08 -8.91 26.08
CA ALA A 225 4.09 -9.93 26.30
C ALA A 225 5.52 -9.34 26.31
N PRO A 226 6.40 -9.81 27.22
CA PRO A 226 7.79 -9.34 27.28
C PRO A 226 8.54 -9.67 25.98
N LYS A 227 9.51 -8.81 25.60
CA LYS A 227 10.30 -8.95 24.36
C LYS A 227 11.81 -8.97 24.67
N PRO A 228 12.58 -9.93 24.14
CA PRO A 228 12.15 -11.20 23.52
C PRO A 228 11.67 -12.22 24.57
N CYS A 229 10.78 -13.14 24.18
CA CYS A 229 10.29 -14.21 25.06
C CYS A 229 10.13 -15.56 24.34
N ILE A 230 9.83 -16.60 25.10
CA ILE A 230 9.55 -17.94 24.61
C ILE A 230 8.18 -18.35 25.16
N ALA A 231 7.26 -18.74 24.27
CA ALA A 231 5.99 -19.33 24.68
C ALA A 231 6.11 -20.86 24.66
N ARG A 232 5.85 -21.51 25.79
CA ARG A 232 5.75 -22.97 25.90
C ARG A 232 4.28 -23.34 26.10
N ILE A 233 3.73 -24.05 25.12
CA ILE A 233 2.33 -24.48 25.10
C ILE A 233 2.29 -25.91 25.65
N ILE A 234 1.36 -26.17 26.58
CA ILE A 234 1.13 -27.48 27.18
C ILE A 234 -0.30 -27.88 26.86
N TYR A 235 -0.47 -28.98 26.13
CA TYR A 235 -1.77 -29.49 25.74
C TYR A 235 -2.35 -30.44 26.81
N GLU A 236 -3.67 -30.64 26.80
CA GLU A 236 -4.34 -31.55 27.76
C GLU A 236 -3.87 -33.00 27.63
N ASN A 237 -3.48 -33.42 26.42
CA ASN A 237 -2.91 -34.75 26.17
C ASN A 237 -1.45 -34.89 26.63
N GLY A 238 -0.86 -33.86 27.23
CA GLY A 238 0.51 -33.87 27.76
C GLY A 238 1.60 -33.51 26.75
N VAL A 239 1.27 -33.31 25.47
CA VAL A 239 2.21 -32.81 24.46
C VAL A 239 2.65 -31.38 24.82
N ARG A 240 3.89 -31.04 24.48
CA ARG A 240 4.47 -29.72 24.72
C ARG A 240 5.12 -29.18 23.46
N GLU A 241 4.90 -27.90 23.20
CA GLU A 241 5.44 -27.18 22.05
C GLU A 241 6.07 -25.88 22.52
N THR A 242 7.07 -25.35 21.80
CA THR A 242 7.79 -24.16 22.23
C THR A 242 8.13 -23.29 21.04
N HIS A 243 7.73 -22.02 21.11
CA HIS A 243 7.97 -21.03 20.07
C HIS A 243 8.78 -19.88 20.62
N LYS A 244 9.80 -19.46 19.86
CA LYS A 244 10.57 -18.26 20.15
C LYS A 244 9.81 -17.07 19.60
N ILE A 245 9.70 -16.01 20.38
CA ILE A 245 8.94 -14.83 19.99
C ILE A 245 9.90 -13.65 20.07
N PRO A 246 10.32 -13.09 18.91
CA PRO A 246 11.40 -12.10 18.84
C PRO A 246 11.07 -10.78 19.55
#